data_AF-A0A147IA15-F1
#
_entry.id   AF-A0A147IA15-F1
#
_cell.length_a   1.000
_cell.length_b   1.000
_cell.length_c   1.000
_cell.angle_alpha   90.00
_cell.angle_beta   90.00
_cell.angle_gamma   90.00
#
_symmetry.space_group_name_H-M   'P 1'
#
loop_
_entity.id
_entity.type
_entity.pdbx_description
1 polymer ?
#
loop_
_entity_poly.entity_id
_entity_poly.type
_entity_poly.pdbx_seq_one_letter_code
_entity_poly.pdbx_strand_id
1 'polypeptide(L)'
;MTAEPETRPAPAVPDTVPVVFEAIVKQQAIAAMYNRGSVTLAPHILYTKHGEIYLDALTLERDGQPPKEPKIGAFKLAGLTSLRITPRRFKPSELFVPDDARYEGVTLLSVEI
;
A
#
# COMPACT_ATOMS: atom_id res chain seq x y z
N MET A 1 4.66 -46.79 6.34
CA MET A 1 3.79 -45.65 5.96
C MET A 1 4.59 -44.39 6.21
N THR A 2 5.25 -43.88 5.18
CA THR A 2 6.05 -42.66 5.26
C THR A 2 5.11 -41.49 5.00
N ALA A 3 4.93 -40.60 5.98
CA ALA A 3 4.14 -39.39 5.80
C ALA A 3 4.89 -38.47 4.83
N GLU A 4 4.25 -38.12 3.71
CA GLU A 4 4.76 -37.11 2.79
C GLU A 4 4.74 -35.74 3.48
N PRO A 5 5.74 -34.87 3.24
CA PRO A 5 5.73 -33.53 3.80
C PRO A 5 4.58 -32.74 3.20
N GLU A 6 3.68 -32.27 4.05
CA GLU A 6 2.57 -31.38 3.68
C GLU A 6 3.17 -30.08 3.11
N THR A 7 3.17 -29.97 1.78
CA THR A 7 3.56 -28.77 1.06
C THR A 7 2.59 -27.65 1.44
N ARG A 8 2.96 -26.85 2.44
CA ARG A 8 2.22 -25.61 2.74
C ARG A 8 2.20 -24.76 1.47
N PRO A 9 1.03 -24.38 0.95
CA PRO A 9 1.00 -23.45 -0.17
C PRO A 9 1.73 -22.18 0.27
N ALA A 10 2.60 -21.66 -0.60
CA ALA A 10 3.17 -20.33 -0.40
C ALA A 10 2.02 -19.35 -0.15
N PRO A 11 2.17 -18.37 0.77
CA PRO A 11 1.13 -17.39 1.01
C PRO A 11 0.76 -16.73 -0.33
N ALA A 12 -0.50 -16.90 -0.74
CA ALA A 12 -0.99 -16.30 -1.98
C ALA A 12 -0.79 -14.78 -1.89
N VAL A 13 -0.17 -14.20 -2.92
CA VAL A 13 -0.06 -12.75 -3.03
C VAL A 13 -1.49 -12.18 -2.99
N PRO A 14 -1.81 -11.23 -2.09
CA PRO A 14 -3.15 -10.67 -2.04
C PRO A 14 -3.55 -10.08 -3.40
N ASP A 15 -4.79 -10.30 -3.84
CA ASP A 15 -5.34 -9.75 -5.09
C ASP A 15 -5.27 -8.20 -5.16
N THR A 16 -5.01 -7.54 -4.03
CA THR A 16 -4.83 -6.11 -3.91
C THR A 16 -3.45 -5.61 -4.37
N VAL A 17 -2.42 -6.47 -4.42
CA VAL A 17 -1.06 -6.07 -4.81
C VAL A 17 -1.01 -5.53 -6.24
N PRO A 18 -1.56 -6.22 -7.28
CA PRO A 18 -1.57 -5.68 -8.64
C PRO A 18 -2.25 -4.31 -8.74
N VAL A 19 -3.33 -4.08 -7.98
CA VAL A 19 -4.05 -2.81 -7.98
C VAL A 19 -3.18 -1.69 -7.41
N VAL A 20 -2.44 -1.94 -6.33
CA VAL A 20 -1.52 -0.94 -5.77
C VAL A 20 -0.33 -0.69 -6.68
N PHE A 21 0.21 -1.73 -7.34
CA PHE A 21 1.26 -1.56 -8.34
C PHE A 21 0.84 -0.66 -9.49
N GLU A 22 -0.33 -0.93 -10.08
CA GLU A 22 -0.88 -0.10 -11.14
C GLU A 22 -1.08 1.35 -10.66
N ALA A 23 -1.58 1.54 -9.44
CA ALA A 23 -1.80 2.86 -8.86
C ALA A 23 -0.49 3.65 -8.66
N ILE A 24 0.58 3.00 -8.20
CA ILE A 24 1.90 3.62 -8.04
C ILE A 24 2.46 4.01 -9.41
N VAL A 25 2.48 3.08 -10.37
CA VAL A 25 3.01 3.33 -11.73
C VAL A 25 2.26 4.45 -12.43
N LYS A 26 0.93 4.47 -12.34
CA LYS A 26 0.10 5.51 -12.98
C LYS A 26 -0.02 6.79 -12.15
N GLN A 27 0.57 6.82 -10.95
CA GLN A 27 0.42 7.89 -9.97
C GLN A 27 -1.05 8.26 -9.74
N GLN A 28 -1.89 7.25 -9.57
CA GLN A 28 -3.32 7.39 -9.28
C GLN A 28 -3.61 7.09 -7.83
N ALA A 29 -4.50 7.88 -7.23
CA ALA A 29 -4.98 7.63 -5.88
C ALA A 29 -5.83 6.36 -5.84
N ILE A 30 -5.77 5.65 -4.74
CA ILE A 30 -6.63 4.50 -4.43
C ILE A 30 -7.68 4.90 -3.39
N ALA A 31 -8.83 4.26 -3.45
CA ALA A 31 -9.84 4.33 -2.40
C ALA A 31 -10.05 2.95 -1.79
N ALA A 32 -10.18 2.90 -0.46
CA ALA A 32 -10.36 1.66 0.30
C ALA A 32 -11.14 1.90 1.59
N MET A 33 -11.51 0.82 2.27
CA MET A 33 -11.93 0.83 3.66
C MET A 33 -10.74 0.42 4.54
N TYR A 34 -10.48 1.17 5.60
CA TYR A 34 -9.41 0.91 6.55
C TYR A 34 -9.85 1.26 7.97
N ASN A 35 -9.68 0.33 8.92
CA ASN A 35 -10.09 0.51 10.32
C ASN A 35 -11.52 1.08 10.47
N ARG A 36 -12.47 0.53 9.69
CA ARG A 36 -13.90 0.92 9.62
C ARG A 36 -14.21 2.30 9.02
N GLY A 37 -13.21 3.05 8.57
CA GLY A 37 -13.39 4.31 7.84
C GLY A 37 -13.05 4.18 6.36
N SER A 38 -13.60 5.05 5.54
CA SER A 38 -13.19 5.16 4.14
C SER A 38 -11.93 6.03 4.03
N VAL A 39 -11.02 5.66 3.15
CA VAL A 39 -9.78 6.42 2.90
C VAL A 39 -9.54 6.58 1.41
N THR A 40 -9.04 7.75 1.03
CA THR A 40 -8.45 8.00 -0.29
C THR A 40 -6.96 8.26 -0.08
N LEU A 41 -6.11 7.44 -0.69
CA LEU A 41 -4.66 7.43 -0.48
C LEU A 41 -3.93 7.69 -1.79
N ALA A 42 -2.87 8.49 -1.74
CA ALA A 42 -1.85 8.59 -2.79
C ALA A 42 -0.74 7.59 -2.45
N PRO A 43 -0.63 6.44 -3.13
CA PRO A 43 0.33 5.39 -2.80
C PRO A 43 1.76 5.77 -3.21
N HIS A 44 2.72 5.73 -2.27
CA HIS A 44 4.12 6.08 -2.55
C HIS A 44 5.03 4.86 -2.67
N ILE A 45 4.89 3.89 -1.78
CA ILE A 45 5.76 2.71 -1.78
C ILE A 45 5.06 1.48 -1.18
N LEU A 46 5.26 0.33 -1.81
CA LEU A 46 4.87 -0.98 -1.30
C LEU A 46 6.12 -1.76 -0.89
N TYR A 47 6.12 -2.32 0.31
CA TYR A 47 7.27 -3.03 0.87
C TYR A 47 6.82 -4.14 1.82
N THR A 48 7.75 -5.04 2.15
CA THR A 48 7.50 -6.11 3.13
C THR A 48 8.10 -5.79 4.49
N LYS A 49 7.42 -6.18 5.57
CA LYS A 49 7.92 -6.06 6.94
C LYS A 49 7.37 -7.18 7.80
N HIS A 50 8.25 -8.00 8.38
CA HIS A 50 7.89 -9.16 9.21
C HIS A 50 6.88 -10.12 8.55
N GLY A 51 7.04 -10.40 7.25
CA GLY A 51 6.16 -11.30 6.50
C GLY A 51 4.82 -10.69 6.06
N GLU A 52 4.58 -9.43 6.37
CA GLU A 52 3.38 -8.69 5.95
C GLU A 52 3.73 -7.65 4.89
N ILE A 53 2.75 -7.27 4.06
CA ILE A 53 2.91 -6.22 3.05
C ILE A 53 2.33 -4.91 3.59
N TYR A 54 3.12 -3.83 3.48
CA TYR A 54 2.74 -2.48 3.86
C TYR A 54 2.74 -1.56 2.64
N LEU A 55 1.81 -0.63 2.66
CA LEU A 55 1.72 0.51 1.76
C LEU A 55 1.99 1.78 2.57
N ASP A 56 3.05 2.50 2.23
CA ASP A 56 3.23 3.87 2.69
C ASP A 56 2.61 4.83 1.67
N ALA A 57 1.73 5.70 2.14
CA ALA A 57 0.90 6.55 1.30
C ALA A 57 0.55 7.87 1.98
N LEU A 58 0.46 8.95 1.21
CA LEU A 58 -0.13 10.20 1.69
C LEU A 58 -1.65 10.02 1.80
N THR A 59 -2.22 10.30 2.98
CA THR A 59 -3.68 10.34 3.13
C THR A 59 -4.22 11.61 2.47
N LEU A 60 -5.07 11.45 1.45
CA LEU A 60 -5.73 12.58 0.79
C LEU A 60 -7.04 12.91 1.49
N GLU A 61 -7.82 11.88 1.82
CA GLU A 61 -9.09 12.00 2.53
C GLU A 61 -9.27 10.82 3.49
N ARG A 62 -9.98 11.09 4.59
CA ARG A 62 -10.52 10.10 5.51
C ARG A 62 -11.98 10.45 5.79
N ASP A 63 -12.87 9.50 5.55
CA ASP A 63 -14.32 9.68 5.67
C ASP A 63 -14.83 10.91 4.90
N GLY A 64 -14.28 11.10 3.69
CA GLY A 64 -14.60 12.20 2.78
C GLY A 64 -14.03 13.57 3.18
N GLN A 65 -13.26 13.66 4.27
CA GLN A 65 -12.66 14.89 4.75
C GLN A 65 -11.14 14.85 4.57
N PRO A 66 -10.49 15.96 4.16
CA PRO A 66 -9.04 16.03 4.15
C PRO A 66 -8.48 15.85 5.58
N PRO A 67 -7.30 15.22 5.75
CA PRO A 67 -6.68 15.12 7.06
C PRO A 67 -6.31 16.53 7.57
N LYS A 68 -6.35 16.72 8.89
CA LYS A 68 -5.95 17.98 9.53
C LYS A 68 -4.52 18.41 9.17
N GLU A 69 -3.63 17.42 9.05
CA GLU A 69 -2.23 17.60 8.68
C GLU A 69 -1.83 16.53 7.66
N PRO A 70 -1.14 16.91 6.56
CA PRO A 70 -0.63 15.95 5.59
C PRO A 70 0.47 15.10 6.22
N LYS A 71 0.41 13.77 5.99
CA LYS A 71 1.44 12.83 6.44
C LYS A 71 1.46 11.56 5.61
N ILE A 72 2.63 10.96 5.48
CA ILE A 72 2.78 9.58 5.01
C ILE A 72 2.33 8.64 6.14
N GLY A 73 1.29 7.86 5.87
CA GLY A 73 0.83 6.80 6.76
C GLY A 73 1.30 5.45 6.25
N ALA A 74 1.61 4.54 7.18
CA ALA A 74 1.89 3.13 6.90
C ALA A 74 0.60 2.30 7.07
N PHE A 75 0.15 1.66 6.00
CA PHE A 75 -1.08 0.89 5.94
C PHE A 75 -0.76 -0.58 5.70
N LYS A 76 -1.23 -1.48 6.57
CA LYS A 76 -1.20 -2.92 6.28
C LYS A 76 -2.08 -3.20 5.07
N LEU A 77 -1.52 -3.79 4.02
CA LEU A 77 -2.25 -4.05 2.78
C LEU A 77 -3.43 -5.01 3.01
N ALA A 78 -3.23 -6.03 3.87
CA ALA A 78 -4.30 -6.96 4.26
C ALA A 78 -5.48 -6.29 4.98
N GLY A 79 -5.30 -5.09 5.54
CA GLY A 79 -6.35 -4.31 6.18
C GLY A 79 -7.10 -3.37 5.23
N LEU A 80 -6.64 -3.19 3.99
CA LEU A 80 -7.27 -2.33 2.99
C LEU A 80 -8.30 -3.14 2.19
N THR A 81 -9.55 -3.07 2.61
CA THR A 81 -10.66 -3.77 1.93
C THR A 81 -11.35 -2.87 0.91
N SER A 82 -12.04 -3.47 -0.07
CA SER A 82 -12.72 -2.73 -1.16
C SER A 82 -11.79 -1.76 -1.91
N LEU A 83 -10.52 -2.14 -2.03
CA LEU A 83 -9.45 -1.36 -2.64
C LEU A 83 -9.68 -1.24 -4.15
N ARG A 84 -9.63 0.00 -4.66
CA ARG A 84 -9.82 0.31 -6.08
C ARG A 84 -9.02 1.55 -6.48
N ILE A 85 -8.57 1.60 -7.72
CA ILE A 85 -7.98 2.81 -8.32
C ILE A 85 -9.07 3.84 -8.56
N THR A 86 -8.72 5.11 -8.38
CA THR A 86 -9.59 6.25 -8.68
C THR A 86 -9.06 7.03 -9.91
N PRO A 87 -9.91 7.84 -10.57
CA PRO A 87 -9.44 8.73 -11.64
C PRO A 87 -8.50 9.86 -11.16
N ARG A 88 -8.41 10.12 -9.85
CA ARG A 88 -7.61 11.20 -9.29
C ARG A 88 -6.12 10.85 -9.37
N ARG A 89 -5.35 11.67 -10.07
CA ARG A 89 -3.87 11.59 -10.04
C ARG A 89 -3.31 12.30 -8.81
N PHE A 90 -2.11 11.89 -8.39
CA PHE A 90 -1.33 12.58 -7.37
C PHE A 90 0.08 12.86 -7.89
N LYS A 91 0.79 13.77 -7.22
CA LYS A 91 2.23 13.93 -7.36
C LYS A 91 2.93 13.33 -6.14
N PRO A 92 4.11 12.70 -6.28
CA PRO A 92 4.89 12.26 -5.14
C PRO A 92 5.00 13.37 -4.10
N SER A 93 4.83 13.02 -2.83
CA SER A 93 4.76 14.00 -1.75
C SER A 93 6.18 14.34 -1.32
N GLU A 94 6.46 15.60 -1.05
CA GLU A 94 7.73 16.02 -0.46
C GLU A 94 7.96 15.42 0.94
N LEU A 95 6.90 14.91 1.59
CA LEU A 95 6.97 14.20 2.87
C LEU A 95 7.43 12.74 2.74
N PHE A 96 7.52 12.23 1.50
CA PHE A 96 8.00 10.88 1.23
C PHE A 96 9.52 10.89 1.05
N VAL A 97 10.22 10.12 1.89
CA VAL A 97 11.67 9.92 1.82
C VAL A 97 11.94 8.52 1.25
N PRO A 98 12.26 8.38 -0.06
CA PRO A 98 12.40 7.08 -0.72
C PRO A 98 13.58 6.26 -0.18
N ASP A 99 14.65 6.93 0.26
CA ASP A 99 15.90 6.31 0.71
C ASP A 99 15.93 6.05 2.23
N ASP A 100 14.77 6.08 2.89
CA ASP A 100 14.65 5.72 4.31
C ASP A 100 15.09 4.26 4.51
N ALA A 101 16.01 4.04 5.46
CA ALA A 101 16.63 2.75 5.74
C ALA A 101 15.62 1.62 5.98
N ARG A 102 14.39 1.92 6.40
CA ARG A 102 13.33 0.91 6.57
C ARG A 102 12.86 0.24 5.28
N TYR A 103 13.21 0.79 4.11
CA TYR A 103 12.87 0.26 2.79
C TYR A 103 13.99 -0.56 2.15
N GLU A 104 15.20 -0.50 2.71
CA GLU A 104 16.37 -1.18 2.16
C GLU A 104 16.17 -2.70 2.11
N GLY A 105 16.32 -3.28 0.91
CA GLY A 105 16.19 -4.73 0.69
C GLY A 105 14.78 -5.31 0.83
N VAL A 106 13.76 -4.49 1.09
CA VAL A 106 12.38 -4.97 1.34
C VAL A 106 11.31 -4.30 0.47
N THR A 107 11.69 -3.33 -0.36
CA THR A 107 10.82 -2.66 -1.33
C THR A 107 10.34 -3.61 -2.42
N LEU A 108 9.03 -3.57 -2.70
CA LEU A 108 8.41 -4.27 -3.83
C LEU A 108 8.23 -3.33 -5.02
N LEU A 109 7.77 -2.10 -4.77
CA LEU A 109 7.64 -1.05 -5.78
C LEU A 109 7.57 0.32 -5.09
N SER A 110 8.26 1.32 -5.63
CA SER A 110 8.16 2.72 -5.21
C SER A 110 7.72 3.59 -6.38
N VAL A 111 7.07 4.71 -6.07
CA VAL A 111 6.82 5.78 -7.04
C VAL A 111 8.15 6.36 -7.53
N GLU A 112 8.21 6.69 -8.81
CA GLU A 112 9.33 7.40 -9.42
C GLU A 112 9.27 8.89 -9.01
N ILE A 113 10.41 9.45 -8.63
CA ILE A 113 10.57 10.84 -8.15
C ILE A 113 11.53 11.57 -9.08
#